data_AF-A0A364XVF1-F1
#
_entry.id   AF-A0A364XVF1-F1
#
_cell.length_a   1.000
_cell.length_b   1.000
_cell.length_c   1.000
_cell.angle_alpha   90.00
_cell.angle_beta   90.00
_cell.angle_gamma   90.00
#
_symmetry.space_group_name_H-M   'P 1'
#
loop_
_entity.id
_entity.type
_entity.pdbx_description
1 polymer ?
#
loop_
_entity_poly.entity_id
_entity_poly.type
_entity_poly.pdbx_seq_one_letter_code
_entity_poly.pdbx_strand_id
1 'polypeptide(L)'
;MNYNLNNLPERTSKPRQYGFTMAMDKGLSIRQAEDFVSICADHVDIVKLGWATSFVTPNLKDKLKVYKDAGIPVYFGGTLFEAFIIRDQFDDYRRLLDKFDMSFAEVSDGSIDLDHDKKCDYITKLSEQVTVLSEVGSKDADKIIPPYLWIDLMQKELDAGAWKVIGEAREGGNVGLFRSTGEVRSGLVQEILTKIPFEKIIWEAPQKAQQVWFIKLLGANVNLGNIAPEEVIPLETIRLGLRGDTFLHFLGIEKKNTNTAPPFEVD
;
A
#
# COMPACT_ATOMS: atom_id res chain seq x y z
N MET A 1 -15.82 -1.75 -17.13
CA MET A 1 -14.99 -1.53 -18.34
C MET A 1 -15.88 -1.05 -19.48
N ASN A 2 -15.41 -0.11 -20.30
CA ASN A 2 -16.25 0.61 -21.28
C ASN A 2 -16.33 -0.07 -22.66
N TYR A 3 -15.41 -0.99 -22.96
CA TYR A 3 -15.34 -1.73 -24.22
C TYR A 3 -14.65 -3.08 -24.00
N ASN A 4 -14.85 -4.03 -24.92
CA ASN A 4 -14.28 -5.37 -24.81
C ASN A 4 -12.86 -5.43 -25.39
N LEU A 5 -11.96 -6.10 -24.67
CA LEU A 5 -10.61 -6.41 -25.13
C LEU A 5 -10.25 -7.82 -24.63
N ASN A 6 -9.85 -8.69 -25.56
CA ASN A 6 -9.55 -10.08 -25.25
C ASN A 6 -8.18 -10.22 -24.56
N ASN A 7 -7.97 -11.34 -23.88
CA ASN A 7 -6.68 -11.72 -23.28
C ASN A 7 -6.15 -10.73 -22.23
N LEU A 8 -7.05 -10.07 -21.50
CA LEU A 8 -6.67 -9.32 -20.31
C LEU A 8 -6.46 -10.27 -19.13
N PRO A 9 -5.51 -9.98 -18.22
CA PRO A 9 -5.37 -10.75 -17.00
C PRO A 9 -6.62 -10.60 -16.13
N GLU A 10 -7.00 -11.69 -15.47
CA GLU A 10 -8.14 -11.69 -14.55
C GLU A 10 -7.85 -10.84 -13.32
N ARG A 11 -8.83 -10.01 -12.94
CA ARG A 11 -8.78 -9.18 -11.73
C ARG A 11 -9.79 -9.67 -10.71
N THR A 12 -9.42 -9.61 -9.45
CA THR A 12 -10.34 -9.84 -8.33
C THR A 12 -11.40 -8.73 -8.27
N SER A 13 -12.60 -9.09 -7.78
CA SER A 13 -13.72 -8.17 -7.59
C SER A 13 -13.83 -7.70 -6.13
N LYS A 14 -14.45 -6.54 -5.92
CA LYS A 14 -14.73 -6.04 -4.57
C LYS A 14 -15.79 -6.90 -3.85
N PRO A 15 -15.69 -7.08 -2.53
CA PRO A 15 -14.58 -6.67 -1.66
C PRO A 15 -13.35 -7.56 -1.85
N ARG A 16 -12.21 -6.96 -2.24
CA ARG A 16 -11.01 -7.71 -2.63
C ARG A 16 -10.27 -8.22 -1.39
N GLN A 17 -9.92 -9.51 -1.38
CA GLN A 17 -9.01 -10.09 -0.40
C GLN A 17 -7.55 -10.04 -0.84
N TYR A 18 -7.30 -9.98 -2.15
CA TYR A 18 -6.01 -9.79 -2.79
C TYR A 18 -6.21 -9.06 -4.14
N GLY A 19 -5.13 -8.59 -4.76
CA GLY A 19 -5.21 -7.63 -5.87
C GLY A 19 -5.62 -6.24 -5.41
N PHE A 20 -5.29 -5.96 -4.16
CA PHE A 20 -5.72 -4.83 -3.37
C PHE A 20 -4.95 -3.56 -3.74
N THR A 21 -5.66 -2.43 -3.78
CA THR A 21 -5.08 -1.09 -4.00
C THR A 21 -5.38 -0.21 -2.80
N MET A 22 -4.34 0.15 -2.06
CA MET A 22 -4.38 1.12 -0.97
C MET A 22 -3.87 2.47 -1.48
N ALA A 23 -4.80 3.41 -1.65
CA ALA A 23 -4.48 4.78 -2.03
C ALA A 23 -4.05 5.61 -0.83
N MET A 24 -3.24 6.64 -1.05
CA MET A 24 -2.77 7.54 0.00
C MET A 24 -3.27 8.98 -0.22
N ASP A 25 -4.13 9.45 0.67
CA ASP A 25 -4.59 10.82 0.73
C ASP A 25 -3.68 11.62 1.69
N LYS A 26 -2.91 12.56 1.14
CA LYS A 26 -1.97 13.40 1.90
C LYS A 26 -2.51 14.80 2.22
N GLY A 27 -3.81 15.03 1.99
CA GLY A 27 -4.43 16.34 2.14
C GLY A 27 -5.29 16.75 0.94
N LEU A 28 -5.95 15.79 0.27
CA LEU A 28 -6.98 16.13 -0.70
C LEU A 28 -8.06 16.98 0.00
N SER A 29 -8.46 18.06 -0.67
CA SER A 29 -9.69 18.77 -0.31
C SER A 29 -10.90 17.87 -0.48
N ILE A 30 -12.03 18.24 0.13
CA ILE A 30 -13.30 17.48 0.00
C ILE A 30 -13.67 17.30 -1.48
N ARG A 31 -13.58 18.36 -2.28
CA ARG A 31 -13.88 18.29 -3.72
C ARG A 31 -12.93 17.39 -4.50
N GLN A 32 -11.64 17.43 -4.17
CA GLN A 32 -10.68 16.50 -4.78
C GLN A 32 -10.94 15.05 -4.37
N ALA A 33 -11.41 14.80 -3.14
CA ALA A 33 -11.83 13.47 -2.72
C ALA A 33 -13.09 13.03 -3.49
N GLU A 34 -14.06 13.92 -3.72
CA GLU A 34 -15.25 13.65 -4.55
C GLU A 34 -14.85 13.30 -5.99
N ASP A 35 -13.98 14.13 -6.59
CA ASP A 35 -13.45 13.92 -7.94
C ASP A 35 -12.70 12.59 -8.03
N PHE A 36 -11.81 12.31 -7.08
CA PHE A 36 -11.05 11.07 -7.01
C PHE A 36 -11.96 9.85 -6.95
N VAL A 37 -12.93 9.86 -6.04
CA VAL A 37 -13.87 8.76 -5.86
C VAL A 37 -14.71 8.55 -7.12
N SER A 38 -15.14 9.61 -7.79
CA SER A 38 -16.00 9.53 -8.99
C SER A 38 -15.40 8.71 -10.12
N ILE A 39 -14.06 8.65 -10.21
CA ILE A 39 -13.34 7.92 -11.27
C ILE A 39 -12.66 6.64 -10.76
N CYS A 40 -12.26 6.59 -9.50
CA CYS A 40 -11.38 5.55 -8.97
C CYS A 40 -12.09 4.53 -8.06
N ALA A 41 -13.37 4.74 -7.72
CA ALA A 41 -14.06 3.92 -6.71
C ALA A 41 -13.97 2.41 -6.97
N ASP A 42 -14.05 1.94 -8.21
CA ASP A 42 -13.97 0.50 -8.51
C ASP A 42 -12.56 -0.10 -8.35
N HIS A 43 -11.53 0.75 -8.36
CA HIS A 43 -10.12 0.38 -8.44
C HIS A 43 -9.33 0.64 -7.14
N VAL A 44 -9.97 1.22 -6.12
CA VAL A 44 -9.38 1.50 -4.80
C VAL A 44 -10.10 0.72 -3.72
N ASP A 45 -9.38 -0.01 -2.90
CA ASP A 45 -9.98 -0.86 -1.87
C ASP A 45 -9.95 -0.22 -0.48
N ILE A 46 -8.99 0.68 -0.22
CA ILE A 46 -8.90 1.45 1.03
C ILE A 46 -8.13 2.75 0.78
N VAL A 47 -8.38 3.78 1.60
CA VAL A 47 -7.60 5.01 1.62
C VAL A 47 -6.87 5.17 2.97
N LYS A 48 -5.55 5.35 2.92
CA LYS A 48 -4.73 5.83 4.04
C LYS A 48 -4.79 7.35 4.07
N LEU A 49 -5.24 7.96 5.17
CA LEU A 49 -4.91 9.36 5.45
C LEU A 49 -3.46 9.41 5.93
N GLY A 50 -2.56 9.97 5.12
CA GLY A 50 -1.11 9.90 5.30
C GLY A 50 -0.66 10.36 6.70
N TRP A 51 0.28 9.63 7.30
CA TRP A 51 0.85 9.89 8.64
C TRP A 51 -0.20 10.38 9.65
N ALA A 52 -0.09 11.63 10.09
CA ALA A 52 -1.00 12.32 11.02
C ALA A 52 -1.77 13.47 10.34
N THR A 53 -1.95 13.44 9.02
CA THR A 53 -2.67 14.50 8.28
C THR A 53 -4.09 14.74 8.79
N SER A 54 -4.76 13.70 9.30
CA SER A 54 -6.10 13.81 9.89
C SER A 54 -6.15 14.77 11.09
N PHE A 55 -5.05 14.92 11.83
CA PHE A 55 -4.97 15.82 12.99
C PHE A 55 -5.12 17.30 12.58
N VAL A 56 -4.62 17.67 11.40
CA VAL A 56 -4.63 19.05 10.89
C VAL A 56 -5.63 19.28 9.75
N THR A 57 -6.37 18.24 9.33
CA THR A 57 -7.36 18.35 8.25
C THR A 57 -8.63 19.01 8.79
N PRO A 58 -8.99 20.23 8.34
CA PRO A 58 -10.27 20.83 8.69
C PRO A 58 -11.42 20.03 8.09
N ASN A 59 -12.59 20.06 8.72
CA ASN A 59 -13.80 19.38 8.23
C ASN A 59 -13.59 17.88 7.93
N LEU A 60 -12.74 17.21 8.72
CA LEU A 60 -12.38 15.80 8.53
C LEU A 60 -13.60 14.89 8.39
N LYS A 61 -14.68 15.13 9.16
CA LYS A 61 -15.92 14.35 9.09
C LYS A 61 -16.55 14.41 7.70
N ASP A 62 -16.56 15.58 7.06
CA ASP A 62 -17.15 15.75 5.73
C ASP A 62 -16.30 15.03 4.69
N LYS A 63 -14.96 15.09 4.80
CA LYS A 63 -14.07 14.32 3.91
C LYS A 63 -14.25 12.80 4.07
N LEU A 64 -14.34 12.32 5.31
CA LEU A 64 -14.58 10.89 5.58
C LEU A 64 -15.94 10.43 5.04
N LYS A 65 -16.96 11.29 5.08
CA LYS A 65 -18.27 11.01 4.51
C LYS A 65 -18.20 10.75 3.00
N VAL A 66 -17.39 11.51 2.25
CA VAL A 66 -17.19 11.28 0.80
C VAL A 66 -16.73 9.85 0.53
N TYR A 67 -15.70 9.38 1.22
CA TYR A 67 -15.20 8.02 1.06
C TYR A 67 -16.20 6.95 1.51
N LYS A 68 -16.88 7.20 2.64
CA LYS A 68 -17.90 6.29 3.20
C LYS A 68 -19.10 6.12 2.26
N ASP A 69 -19.60 7.20 1.69
CA ASP A 69 -20.74 7.19 0.76
C ASP A 69 -20.41 6.39 -0.53
N ALA A 70 -19.13 6.31 -0.89
CA ALA A 70 -18.65 5.48 -2.00
C ALA A 70 -18.25 4.06 -1.61
N GLY A 71 -18.46 3.66 -0.35
CA GLY A 71 -18.12 2.33 0.13
C GLY A 71 -16.61 2.06 0.20
N ILE A 72 -15.77 3.10 0.32
CA ILE A 72 -14.32 2.98 0.42
C ILE A 72 -13.94 3.16 1.90
N PRO A 73 -13.40 2.13 2.57
CA PRO A 73 -12.90 2.28 3.93
C PRO A 73 -11.70 3.23 3.98
N VAL A 74 -11.56 3.90 5.12
CA VAL A 74 -10.47 4.84 5.39
C VAL A 74 -9.84 4.45 6.72
N TYR A 75 -8.54 4.67 6.84
CA TYR A 75 -7.83 4.57 8.11
C TYR A 75 -6.81 5.70 8.26
N PHE A 76 -6.40 5.96 9.50
CA PHE A 76 -5.36 6.93 9.82
C PHE A 76 -3.98 6.28 9.74
N GLY A 77 -3.00 6.95 9.12
CA GLY A 77 -1.63 6.45 9.06
C GLY A 77 -1.04 6.14 10.44
N GLY A 78 -0.18 5.13 10.50
CA GLY A 78 0.39 4.57 11.72
C GLY A 78 1.23 5.58 12.50
N THR A 79 1.82 6.58 11.85
CA THR A 79 2.47 7.70 12.55
C THR A 79 1.52 8.43 13.50
N LEU A 80 0.20 8.51 13.21
CA LEU A 80 -0.78 9.03 14.17
C LEU A 80 -0.89 8.11 15.38
N PHE A 81 -1.00 6.80 15.18
CA PHE A 81 -0.99 5.82 16.27
C PHE A 81 0.25 5.99 17.14
N GLU A 82 1.44 6.04 16.54
CA GLU A 82 2.72 6.24 17.22
C GLU A 82 2.72 7.54 18.05
N ALA A 83 2.11 8.61 17.55
CA ALA A 83 1.98 9.88 18.27
C ALA A 83 1.11 9.76 19.53
N PHE A 84 0.09 8.89 19.54
CA PHE A 84 -0.67 8.58 20.76
C PHE A 84 0.12 7.66 21.70
N ILE A 85 0.82 6.65 21.17
CA ILE A 85 1.58 5.68 21.98
C ILE A 85 2.70 6.35 22.77
N ILE A 86 3.49 7.23 22.14
CA ILE A 86 4.60 7.92 22.81
C ILE A 86 4.15 8.88 23.92
N ARG A 87 2.84 9.13 24.02
CA ARG A 87 2.21 9.97 25.05
C ARG A 87 1.43 9.16 26.08
N ASP A 88 1.54 7.82 26.05
CA ASP A 88 0.77 6.89 26.88
C ASP A 88 -0.76 7.04 26.68
N GLN A 89 -1.19 7.42 25.48
CA GLN A 89 -2.59 7.74 25.14
C GLN A 89 -3.26 6.67 24.26
N PHE A 90 -2.92 5.39 24.44
CA PHE A 90 -3.50 4.31 23.63
C PHE A 90 -5.04 4.26 23.73
N ASP A 91 -5.62 4.43 24.91
CA ASP A 91 -7.08 4.42 25.07
C ASP A 91 -7.74 5.66 24.42
N ASP A 92 -7.05 6.80 24.34
CA ASP A 92 -7.54 7.95 23.56
C ASP A 92 -7.55 7.65 22.06
N TYR A 93 -6.54 6.93 21.56
CA TYR A 93 -6.51 6.48 20.16
C TYR A 93 -7.70 5.57 19.85
N ARG A 94 -8.03 4.61 20.73
CA ARG A 94 -9.21 3.74 20.56
C ARG A 94 -10.51 4.55 20.52
N ARG A 95 -10.67 5.53 21.43
CA ARG A 95 -11.82 6.46 21.42
C ARG A 95 -11.86 7.33 20.16
N LEU A 96 -10.71 7.68 19.59
CA LEU A 96 -10.62 8.43 18.34
C LEU A 96 -11.17 7.60 17.17
N LEU A 97 -10.81 6.32 17.10
CA LEU A 97 -11.35 5.40 16.09
C LEU A 97 -12.88 5.34 16.18
N ASP A 98 -13.43 5.17 17.38
CA ASP A 98 -14.88 5.16 17.62
C ASP A 98 -15.55 6.49 17.23
N LYS A 99 -14.94 7.62 17.62
CA LYS A 99 -15.46 8.97 17.34
C LYS A 99 -15.62 9.24 15.84
N PHE A 100 -14.75 8.65 15.02
CA PHE A 100 -14.77 8.82 13.56
C PHE A 100 -15.33 7.60 12.82
N ASP A 101 -15.84 6.58 13.52
CA ASP A 101 -16.41 5.37 12.94
C ASP A 101 -15.42 4.65 11.99
N MET A 102 -14.17 4.54 12.44
CA MET A 102 -13.12 3.85 11.69
C MET A 102 -13.27 2.34 11.81
N SER A 103 -13.24 1.64 10.68
CA SER A 103 -13.27 0.17 10.62
C SER A 103 -11.88 -0.47 10.47
N PHE A 104 -10.85 0.36 10.27
CA PHE A 104 -9.46 -0.04 10.10
C PHE A 104 -8.53 0.84 10.94
N ALA A 105 -7.42 0.27 11.39
CA ALA A 105 -6.32 1.00 12.03
C ALA A 105 -4.97 0.48 11.53
N GLU A 106 -3.98 1.37 11.44
CA GLU A 106 -2.59 1.01 11.16
C GLU A 106 -1.76 1.04 12.46
N VAL A 107 -1.02 -0.03 12.72
CA VAL A 107 -0.08 -0.15 13.84
C VAL A 107 1.34 -0.20 13.30
N SER A 108 2.13 0.82 13.62
CA SER A 108 3.52 0.98 13.18
C SER A 108 4.42 1.44 14.35
N ASP A 109 5.72 1.41 14.12
CA ASP A 109 6.79 1.77 15.05
C ASP A 109 7.97 2.44 14.31
N GLY A 110 7.68 3.16 13.22
CA GLY A 110 8.73 3.71 12.36
C GLY A 110 9.35 5.02 12.87
N SER A 111 8.70 5.74 13.77
CA SER A 111 9.12 7.05 14.32
C SER A 111 9.39 7.00 15.83
N ILE A 112 9.06 5.90 16.50
CA ILE A 112 9.32 5.67 17.93
C ILE A 112 10.07 4.36 18.10
N ASP A 113 10.84 4.23 19.19
CA ASP A 113 11.38 2.94 19.59
C ASP A 113 10.31 2.21 20.42
N LEU A 114 9.73 1.15 19.85
CA LEU A 114 8.69 0.36 20.47
C LEU A 114 9.14 -1.09 20.53
N ASP A 115 9.13 -1.66 21.73
CA ASP A 115 9.34 -3.09 21.90
C ASP A 115 8.31 -3.88 21.09
N HIS A 116 8.78 -4.86 20.32
CA HIS A 116 7.93 -5.55 19.36
C HIS A 116 6.82 -6.38 20.02
N ASP A 117 7.05 -6.92 21.22
CA ASP A 117 6.01 -7.65 21.95
C ASP A 117 4.90 -6.68 22.39
N LYS A 118 5.26 -5.45 22.80
CA LYS A 118 4.26 -4.39 23.04
C LYS A 118 3.51 -3.99 21.78
N LYS A 119 4.16 -3.96 20.61
CA LYS A 119 3.49 -3.72 19.32
C LYS A 119 2.45 -4.81 19.07
N CYS A 120 2.81 -6.08 19.26
CA CYS A 120 1.90 -7.22 19.14
C CYS A 120 0.73 -7.14 20.14
N ASP A 121 0.96 -6.68 21.37
CA ASP A 121 -0.11 -6.44 22.35
C ASP A 121 -1.10 -5.38 21.87
N TYR A 122 -0.62 -4.29 21.24
CA TYR A 122 -1.50 -3.28 20.65
C TYR A 122 -2.30 -3.82 19.46
N ILE A 123 -1.67 -4.62 18.59
CA ILE A 123 -2.35 -5.30 17.48
C ILE A 123 -3.46 -6.20 18.03
N THR A 124 -3.16 -7.03 19.02
CA THR A 124 -4.12 -7.95 19.65
C THR A 124 -5.33 -7.17 20.17
N LYS A 125 -5.10 -6.12 20.96
CA LYS A 125 -6.18 -5.30 21.55
C LYS A 125 -6.99 -4.52 20.50
N LEU A 126 -6.35 -4.02 19.44
CA LEU A 126 -7.05 -3.29 18.37
C LEU A 126 -7.84 -4.24 17.47
N SER A 127 -7.37 -5.47 17.27
CA SER A 127 -8.03 -6.48 16.42
C SER A 127 -9.42 -6.90 16.95
N GLU A 128 -9.66 -6.70 18.25
CA GLU A 128 -10.97 -6.89 18.88
C GLU A 128 -11.98 -5.77 18.54
N GLN A 129 -11.50 -4.62 18.03
CA GLN A 129 -12.30 -3.42 17.76
C GLN A 129 -12.41 -3.13 16.26
N VAL A 130 -11.31 -3.22 15.52
CA VAL A 130 -11.20 -2.85 14.09
C VAL A 130 -10.31 -3.84 13.34
N THR A 131 -10.33 -3.77 12.01
CA THR A 131 -9.38 -4.54 11.19
C THR A 131 -8.00 -3.88 11.23
N VAL A 132 -6.98 -4.59 11.71
CA VAL A 132 -5.64 -4.04 11.85
C VAL A 132 -4.79 -4.31 10.62
N LEU A 133 -4.17 -3.26 10.09
CA LEU A 133 -3.01 -3.32 9.22
C LEU A 133 -1.78 -3.05 10.09
N SER A 134 -0.75 -3.88 10.04
CA SER A 134 0.52 -3.54 10.72
C SER A 134 1.59 -3.24 9.69
N GLU A 135 2.57 -2.40 10.03
CA GLU A 135 3.65 -2.00 9.14
C GLU A 135 4.98 -2.51 9.68
N VAL A 136 5.71 -3.29 8.88
CA VAL A 136 7.06 -3.75 9.19
C VAL A 136 8.05 -2.99 8.34
N GLY A 137 9.10 -2.49 8.97
CA GLY A 137 10.27 -1.94 8.31
C GLY A 137 10.91 -0.81 9.10
N SER A 138 11.90 -0.15 8.49
CA SER A 138 12.57 0.99 9.09
C SER A 138 12.40 2.21 8.20
N LYS A 139 12.01 3.32 8.84
CA LYS A 139 11.99 4.66 8.25
C LYS A 139 13.41 5.26 8.17
N ASP A 140 14.37 4.69 8.87
CA ASP A 140 15.77 5.07 8.83
C ASP A 140 16.51 4.29 7.73
N ALA A 141 17.08 5.02 6.77
CA ALA A 141 17.82 4.47 5.64
C ALA A 141 19.10 3.73 6.06
N ASP A 142 19.66 4.06 7.22
CA ASP A 142 20.87 3.46 7.75
C ASP A 142 20.59 2.18 8.55
N LYS A 143 19.34 1.96 8.98
CA LYS A 143 18.91 0.75 9.68
C LYS A 143 18.47 -0.34 8.70
N ILE A 144 19.40 -1.23 8.37
CA ILE A 144 19.14 -2.39 7.53
C ILE A 144 18.66 -3.57 8.37
N ILE A 145 17.36 -3.86 8.34
CA ILE A 145 16.79 -5.07 8.94
C ILE A 145 17.08 -6.26 8.00
N PRO A 146 17.66 -7.37 8.50
CA PRO A 146 17.94 -8.56 7.70
C PRO A 146 16.66 -9.35 7.36
N PRO A 147 16.62 -10.12 6.26
CA PRO A 147 15.41 -10.81 5.80
C PRO A 147 14.76 -11.74 6.83
N TYR A 148 15.55 -12.51 7.58
CA TYR A 148 15.00 -13.42 8.59
C TYR A 148 14.23 -12.68 9.69
N LEU A 149 14.67 -11.47 10.05
CA LEU A 149 14.02 -10.65 11.06
C LEU A 149 12.74 -10.02 10.50
N TRP A 150 12.74 -9.56 9.24
CA TRP A 150 11.49 -9.15 8.56
C TRP A 150 10.41 -10.23 8.62
N ILE A 151 10.79 -11.47 8.30
CA ILE A 151 9.89 -12.63 8.32
C ILE A 151 9.36 -12.87 9.73
N ASP A 152 10.24 -12.87 10.74
CA ASP A 152 9.86 -13.08 12.14
C ASP A 152 8.88 -12.01 12.64
N LEU A 153 9.15 -10.73 12.37
CA LEU A 153 8.27 -9.62 12.74
C LEU A 153 6.92 -9.72 12.02
N MET A 154 6.92 -9.91 10.70
CA MET A 154 5.69 -10.07 9.91
C MET A 154 4.85 -11.25 10.39
N GLN A 155 5.47 -12.39 10.68
CA GLN A 155 4.74 -13.56 11.16
C GLN A 155 4.11 -13.30 12.53
N LYS A 156 4.86 -12.72 13.47
CA LYS A 156 4.37 -12.39 14.81
C LYS A 156 3.23 -11.37 14.79
N GLU A 157 3.30 -10.36 13.94
CA GLU A 157 2.23 -9.37 13.78
C GLU A 157 0.95 -10.00 13.18
N LEU A 158 1.10 -10.90 12.20
CA LEU A 158 -0.03 -11.70 11.69
C LEU A 158 -0.62 -12.61 12.77
N ASP A 159 0.22 -13.28 13.55
CA ASP A 159 -0.20 -14.16 14.65
C ASP A 159 -0.90 -13.38 15.78
N ALA A 160 -0.51 -12.12 16.00
CA ALA A 160 -1.15 -11.19 16.93
C ALA A 160 -2.51 -10.67 16.45
N GLY A 161 -2.91 -10.95 15.21
CA GLY A 161 -4.23 -10.61 14.68
C GLY A 161 -4.24 -9.54 13.59
N ALA A 162 -3.08 -9.12 13.07
CA ALA A 162 -3.06 -8.25 11.89
C ALA A 162 -3.72 -8.96 10.69
N TRP A 163 -4.60 -8.26 9.99
CA TRP A 163 -5.25 -8.80 8.79
C TRP A 163 -4.27 -8.91 7.61
N LYS A 164 -3.44 -7.88 7.46
CA LYS A 164 -2.31 -7.81 6.53
C LYS A 164 -1.16 -7.04 7.15
N VAL A 165 0.05 -7.36 6.71
CA VAL A 165 1.27 -6.63 7.04
C VAL A 165 1.71 -5.78 5.85
N ILE A 166 2.10 -4.54 6.10
CA ILE A 166 2.58 -3.58 5.12
C ILE A 166 4.11 -3.67 5.12
N GLY A 167 4.70 -3.83 3.93
CA GLY A 167 6.14 -3.66 3.78
C GLY A 167 6.47 -2.18 3.58
N GLU A 168 7.11 -1.56 4.57
CA GLU A 168 7.38 -0.11 4.60
C GLU A 168 8.32 0.34 3.47
N ALA A 169 7.96 1.46 2.86
CA ALA A 169 8.76 2.13 1.85
C ALA A 169 8.73 3.66 1.96
N ARG A 170 7.94 4.21 2.90
CA ARG A 170 7.52 5.62 2.95
C ARG A 170 6.81 6.07 1.68
N GLU A 171 6.36 7.32 1.67
CA GLU A 171 5.80 7.94 0.47
C GLU A 171 6.82 8.09 -0.69
N GLY A 172 8.11 8.14 -0.36
CA GLY A 172 9.18 8.35 -1.33
C GLY A 172 9.62 7.07 -2.04
N GLY A 173 9.32 5.90 -1.48
CA GLY A 173 9.73 4.61 -2.05
C GLY A 173 11.25 4.42 -2.07
N ASN A 174 11.95 4.89 -1.05
CA ASN A 174 13.42 4.94 -1.02
C ASN A 174 14.06 4.43 0.28
N VAL A 175 13.28 3.71 1.09
CA VAL A 175 13.71 3.04 2.33
C VAL A 175 13.07 1.65 2.43
N GLY A 176 13.45 0.88 3.45
CA GLY A 176 12.82 -0.41 3.76
C GLY A 176 12.98 -1.42 2.63
N LEU A 177 11.92 -1.63 1.85
CA LEU A 177 11.87 -2.49 0.67
C LEU A 177 12.77 -2.02 -0.48
N PHE A 178 13.08 -0.73 -0.50
CA PHE A 178 13.86 -0.10 -1.57
C PHE A 178 15.19 0.43 -1.06
N ARG A 179 16.15 0.50 -1.96
CA ARG A 179 17.39 1.27 -1.76
C ARG A 179 17.09 2.76 -1.85
N SER A 180 18.03 3.60 -1.42
CA SER A 180 17.93 5.06 -1.56
C SER A 180 17.72 5.53 -3.00
N THR A 181 18.10 4.72 -3.98
CA THR A 181 17.89 4.94 -5.43
C THR A 181 16.46 4.61 -5.91
N GLY A 182 15.61 4.05 -5.05
CA GLY A 182 14.29 3.51 -5.40
C GLY A 182 14.31 2.09 -5.97
N GLU A 183 15.50 1.49 -6.14
CA GLU A 183 15.67 0.11 -6.60
C GLU A 183 15.14 -0.88 -5.56
N VAL A 184 14.37 -1.87 -6.03
CA VAL A 184 13.81 -2.91 -5.15
C VAL A 184 14.92 -3.79 -4.59
N ARG A 185 14.89 -4.06 -3.28
CA ARG A 185 15.72 -5.10 -2.65
C ARG A 185 15.15 -6.48 -2.98
N SER A 186 15.29 -6.91 -4.23
CA SER A 186 14.69 -8.14 -4.77
C SER A 186 14.97 -9.38 -3.92
N GLY A 187 16.20 -9.56 -3.44
CA GLY A 187 16.55 -10.67 -2.54
C GLY A 187 15.78 -10.65 -1.23
N LEU A 188 15.56 -9.49 -0.61
CA LEU A 188 14.74 -9.38 0.60
C LEU A 188 13.29 -9.79 0.31
N VAL A 189 12.70 -9.25 -0.77
CA VAL A 189 11.31 -9.56 -1.15
C VAL A 189 11.15 -11.06 -1.43
N GLN A 190 12.07 -11.66 -2.19
CA GLN A 190 12.04 -13.09 -2.51
C GLN A 190 12.13 -13.95 -1.25
N GLU A 191 13.01 -13.61 -0.31
CA GLU A 191 13.11 -14.32 0.98
C GLU A 191 11.81 -14.24 1.78
N ILE A 192 11.19 -13.05 1.89
CA ILE A 192 9.89 -12.89 2.57
C ILE A 192 8.83 -13.78 1.94
N LEU A 193 8.75 -13.79 0.60
CA LEU A 193 7.78 -14.59 -0.15
C LEU A 193 7.96 -16.11 0.01
N THR A 194 9.08 -16.59 0.53
CA THR A 194 9.25 -18.02 0.87
C THR A 194 8.48 -18.44 2.12
N LYS A 195 8.08 -17.48 2.96
CA LYS A 195 7.45 -17.74 4.27
C LYS A 195 6.09 -17.08 4.42
N ILE A 196 5.94 -15.84 3.96
CA ILE A 196 4.72 -15.06 4.11
C ILE A 196 3.98 -15.00 2.75
N PRO A 197 2.73 -15.47 2.67
CA PRO A 197 1.93 -15.39 1.45
C PRO A 197 1.74 -13.95 0.99
N PHE A 198 1.90 -13.67 -0.31
CA PHE A 198 1.79 -12.30 -0.81
C PHE A 198 0.39 -11.70 -0.60
N GLU A 199 -0.65 -12.53 -0.51
CA GLU A 199 -2.02 -12.12 -0.23
C GLU A 199 -2.16 -11.50 1.16
N LYS A 200 -1.26 -11.83 2.09
CA LYS A 200 -1.19 -11.28 3.44
C LYS A 200 -0.31 -10.03 3.55
N ILE A 201 0.37 -9.64 2.47
CA ILE A 201 1.26 -8.48 2.45
C ILE A 201 0.63 -7.38 1.61
N ILE A 202 0.75 -6.12 2.02
CA ILE A 202 0.58 -4.95 1.15
C ILE A 202 1.97 -4.36 0.91
N TRP A 203 2.41 -4.35 -0.34
CA TRP A 203 3.72 -3.77 -0.68
C TRP A 203 3.55 -2.28 -0.97
N GLU A 204 4.16 -1.41 -0.17
CA GLU A 204 4.19 0.01 -0.54
C GLU A 204 5.00 0.18 -1.84
N ALA A 205 4.39 0.79 -2.86
CA ALA A 205 4.98 0.97 -4.17
C ALA A 205 4.52 2.31 -4.77
N PRO A 206 4.89 3.45 -4.16
CA PRO A 206 4.44 4.77 -4.60
C PRO A 206 4.90 5.11 -6.01
N GLN A 207 6.02 4.56 -6.49
CA GLN A 207 6.56 4.86 -7.81
C GLN A 207 6.14 3.82 -8.86
N LYS A 208 5.88 4.28 -10.10
CA LYS A 208 5.53 3.44 -11.25
C LYS A 208 6.48 2.23 -11.42
N ALA A 209 7.80 2.45 -11.35
CA ALA A 209 8.78 1.39 -11.54
C ALA A 209 8.63 0.25 -10.52
N GLN A 210 8.25 0.59 -9.28
CA GLN A 210 8.02 -0.35 -8.19
C GLN A 210 6.73 -1.13 -8.42
N GLN A 211 5.66 -0.44 -8.82
CA GLN A 211 4.38 -1.06 -9.19
C GLN A 211 4.57 -2.09 -10.30
N VAL A 212 5.27 -1.71 -11.39
CA VAL A 212 5.60 -2.59 -12.51
C VAL A 212 6.40 -3.81 -12.05
N TRP A 213 7.39 -3.61 -11.18
CA TRP A 213 8.23 -4.69 -10.69
C TRP A 213 7.42 -5.73 -9.90
N PHE A 214 6.59 -5.29 -8.94
CA PHE A 214 5.74 -6.19 -8.17
C PHE A 214 4.69 -6.90 -9.04
N ILE A 215 4.09 -6.20 -10.01
CA ILE A 215 3.12 -6.81 -10.92
C ILE A 215 3.78 -7.86 -11.82
N LYS A 216 5.01 -7.64 -12.27
CA LYS A 216 5.75 -8.65 -13.05
C LYS A 216 6.17 -9.86 -12.22
N LEU A 217 6.45 -9.66 -10.93
CA LEU A 217 6.86 -10.73 -10.02
C LEU A 217 5.67 -11.57 -9.54
N LEU A 218 4.58 -10.92 -9.11
CA LEU A 218 3.47 -11.53 -8.38
C LEU A 218 2.15 -11.53 -9.16
N GLY A 219 2.13 -10.95 -10.36
CA GLY A 219 0.97 -10.87 -11.24
C GLY A 219 0.05 -9.68 -10.97
N ALA A 220 -1.01 -9.60 -11.77
CA ALA A 220 -1.97 -8.49 -11.76
C ALA A 220 -2.71 -8.29 -10.43
N ASN A 221 -2.75 -9.33 -9.58
CA ASN A 221 -3.45 -9.33 -8.30
C ASN A 221 -2.51 -9.24 -7.08
N VAL A 222 -1.32 -8.65 -7.22
CA VAL A 222 -0.50 -8.22 -6.08
C VAL A 222 -1.17 -7.08 -5.30
N ASN A 223 -1.05 -7.08 -3.97
CA ASN A 223 -1.53 -5.97 -3.14
C ASN A 223 -0.49 -4.84 -3.12
N LEU A 224 -0.92 -3.62 -3.45
CA LEU A 224 -0.03 -2.46 -3.48
C LEU A 224 -0.59 -1.32 -2.64
N GLY A 225 0.31 -0.64 -1.94
CA GLY A 225 0.03 0.48 -1.05
C GLY A 225 0.78 1.75 -1.41
N ASN A 226 0.40 2.85 -0.76
CA ASN A 226 0.90 4.21 -1.05
C ASN A 226 0.69 4.66 -2.49
N ILE A 227 -0.38 4.20 -3.13
CA ILE A 227 -0.72 4.63 -4.49
C ILE A 227 -1.26 6.05 -4.44
N ALA A 228 -0.62 6.97 -5.17
CA ALA A 228 -1.12 8.34 -5.29
C ALA A 228 -2.51 8.34 -5.96
N PRO A 229 -3.44 9.22 -5.54
CA PRO A 229 -4.79 9.27 -6.10
C PRO A 229 -4.82 9.34 -7.64
N GLU A 230 -3.93 10.12 -8.22
CA GLU A 230 -3.75 10.29 -9.67
C GLU A 230 -3.12 9.08 -10.38
N GLU A 231 -2.47 8.18 -9.64
CA GLU A 231 -1.82 6.97 -10.18
C GLU A 231 -2.71 5.72 -10.08
N VAL A 232 -3.91 5.79 -9.50
CA VAL A 232 -4.81 4.62 -9.38
C VAL A 232 -5.24 4.07 -10.75
N ILE A 233 -5.73 4.91 -11.65
CA ILE A 233 -6.10 4.47 -13.01
C ILE A 233 -4.85 4.00 -13.77
N PRO A 234 -3.72 4.75 -13.80
CA PRO A 234 -2.47 4.25 -14.36
C PRO A 234 -2.05 2.88 -13.81
N LEU A 235 -2.18 2.65 -12.51
CA LEU A 235 -1.90 1.35 -11.89
C LEU A 235 -2.80 0.26 -12.45
N GLU A 236 -4.11 0.47 -12.54
CA GLU A 236 -5.02 -0.53 -13.10
C GLU A 236 -4.67 -0.85 -14.56
N THR A 237 -4.24 0.14 -15.35
CA THR A 237 -3.74 -0.14 -16.72
C THR A 237 -2.47 -0.99 -16.71
N ILE A 238 -1.58 -0.84 -15.73
CA ILE A 238 -0.40 -1.71 -15.57
C ILE A 238 -0.86 -3.13 -15.23
N ARG A 239 -1.80 -3.28 -14.29
CA ARG A 239 -2.37 -4.58 -13.89
C ARG A 239 -3.02 -5.31 -15.06
N LEU A 240 -3.64 -4.58 -15.99
CA LEU A 240 -4.31 -5.14 -17.17
C LEU A 240 -3.39 -5.34 -18.37
N GLY A 241 -2.10 -4.99 -18.28
CA GLY A 241 -1.21 -5.05 -19.44
C GLY A 241 -1.53 -4.01 -20.52
N LEU A 242 -2.13 -2.88 -20.15
CA LEU A 242 -2.53 -1.79 -21.05
C LEU A 242 -1.61 -0.57 -21.00
N ARG A 243 -0.51 -0.67 -20.27
CA ARG A 243 0.58 0.32 -20.25
C ARG A 243 1.84 -0.31 -20.84
N GLY A 244 2.67 0.49 -21.52
CA GLY A 244 3.85 0.03 -22.24
C GLY A 244 4.81 -0.85 -21.42
N ASP A 245 4.87 -0.64 -20.10
CA ASP A 245 5.71 -1.39 -19.17
C ASP A 245 5.30 -2.87 -19.00
N THR A 246 4.01 -3.18 -19.14
CA THR A 246 3.41 -4.54 -19.00
C THR A 246 2.67 -5.02 -20.25
N PHE A 247 2.72 -4.27 -21.35
CA PHE A 247 1.95 -4.50 -22.57
C PHE A 247 2.06 -5.92 -23.15
N LEU A 248 3.29 -6.45 -23.19
CA LEU A 248 3.54 -7.80 -23.71
C LEU A 248 3.61 -8.87 -22.61
N HIS A 249 3.66 -8.44 -21.34
CA HIS A 249 3.97 -9.32 -20.21
C HIS A 249 2.89 -10.40 -20.02
N PHE A 250 1.63 -10.01 -19.97
CA PHE A 250 0.51 -10.96 -19.79
C PHE A 250 0.14 -11.73 -21.05
N LEU A 251 0.67 -11.32 -22.20
CA LEU A 251 0.51 -12.02 -23.48
C LEU A 251 1.60 -13.08 -23.69
N GLY A 252 2.62 -13.15 -22.83
CA GLY A 252 3.76 -14.06 -22.99
C GLY A 252 4.60 -13.77 -24.23
N ILE A 253 4.55 -12.53 -24.75
CA ILE A 253 5.27 -12.13 -25.96
C ILE A 253 6.59 -11.47 -25.55
N GLU A 254 7.71 -11.99 -26.06
CA GLU A 254 8.98 -11.30 -25.92
C GLU A 254 9.14 -10.19 -26.97
N LYS A 255 9.63 -9.03 -26.53
CA LYS A 255 9.96 -7.94 -27.44
C LYS A 255 11.16 -8.38 -28.27
N LYS A 256 11.02 -8.50 -29.58
CA LYS A 256 12.17 -8.72 -30.47
C LYS A 256 13.15 -7.57 -30.28
N ASN A 257 14.39 -7.87 -29.88
CA ASN A 257 15.46 -6.87 -29.82
C ASN A 257 15.79 -6.41 -31.24
N THR A 258 15.17 -5.33 -31.70
CA THR A 258 15.58 -4.63 -32.91
C THR A 258 16.75 -3.70 -32.56
N ASN A 259 17.93 -4.28 -32.32
CA ASN A 259 19.20 -3.53 -32.36
C ASN A 259 19.60 -3.27 -33.81
N THR A 260 18.73 -2.62 -34.56
CA THR A 260 19.05 -2.04 -35.85
C THR A 260 18.59 -0.60 -35.80
N ALA A 261 19.47 0.28 -35.30
CA ALA A 261 19.40 1.67 -35.70
C ALA A 261 19.40 1.68 -37.25
N PRO A 262 18.44 2.33 -37.90
CA PRO A 262 18.54 2.51 -39.35
C PRO A 262 19.85 3.25 -39.64
N PRO A 263 20.62 2.86 -40.67
CA PRO A 263 21.73 3.69 -41.11
C PRO A 263 21.13 5.07 -41.45
N PHE A 264 21.67 6.11 -40.82
CA PHE A 264 21.44 7.47 -41.29
C PHE A 264 22.06 7.54 -42.69
N GLU A 265 21.25 7.37 -43.73
CA GLU A 265 21.61 7.83 -45.06
C GLU A 265 21.51 9.36 -45.03
N VAL A 266 22.67 10.00 -45.17
CA VAL A 266 22.79 11.44 -45.39
C VAL A 266 22.94 11.60 -46.89
N ASP A 267 21.93 12.18 -47.55
CA ASP A 267 22.05 12.76 -48.89
C ASP A 267 22.81 14.10 -48.82
#